data_AF-A0A519K7W9-F1
#
_entry.id   AF-A0A519K7W9-F1
#
_cell.length_a   1.000
_cell.length_b   1.000
_cell.length_c   1.000
_cell.angle_alpha   90.00
_cell.angle_beta   90.00
_cell.angle_gamma   90.00
#
_symmetry.space_group_name_H-M   'P 1'
#
loop_
_entity.id
_entity.type
_entity.pdbx_description
1 polymer ?
#
loop_
_entity_poly.entity_id
_entity_poly.type
_entity_poly.pdbx_seq_one_letter_code
_entity_poly.pdbx_strand_id
1 'polypeptide(L)'
;GTISLRPSTFMAAITDWVMSLQRHGFERIYFLNGHGGNVATIEATFAEIYADWSFAEERPPFVLKLKNWWDLPGVHGLCNRLFPVGHGMHATPSEIAVTQAAYPDRIKTADYSPKIAPSGPIRDALDYRARFPDGRIGSDPALASPEHGQTIIDAAVPALLKDVADFSNEVLP
;
A
#
# COMPACT_ATOMS: atom_id res chain seq x y z
N GLY A 1 8.61 8.23 -15.84
CA GLY A 1 7.42 7.62 -16.47
C GLY A 1 6.32 7.35 -15.45
N THR A 2 6.17 8.17 -14.42
CA THR A 2 5.09 8.04 -13.43
C THR A 2 3.75 8.36 -14.08
N ILE A 3 2.74 7.54 -13.81
CA ILE A 3 1.35 7.78 -14.18
C ILE A 3 0.58 7.90 -12.87
N SER A 4 -0.29 8.90 -12.75
CA SER A 4 -1.09 9.13 -11.55
C SER A 4 -2.50 9.56 -11.91
N LEU A 5 -3.49 9.08 -11.15
CA LEU A 5 -4.85 9.59 -11.19
C LEU A 5 -4.97 10.74 -10.17
N ARG A 6 -5.74 11.78 -10.53
CA ARG A 6 -6.19 12.74 -9.51
C ARG A 6 -7.01 12.00 -8.46
N PRO A 7 -7.00 12.44 -7.18
CA PRO A 7 -7.81 11.81 -6.14
C PRO A 7 -9.27 11.60 -6.55
N SER A 8 -9.94 12.64 -7.06
CA SER A 8 -11.33 12.54 -7.53
C SER A 8 -11.56 11.51 -8.64
N THR A 9 -10.59 11.33 -9.53
CA THR A 9 -10.67 10.32 -10.60
C THR A 9 -10.49 8.91 -10.02
N PHE A 10 -9.61 8.73 -9.03
CA PHE A 10 -9.43 7.46 -8.37
C PHE A 10 -10.65 7.09 -7.50
N MET A 11 -11.24 8.06 -6.80
CA MET A 11 -12.50 7.88 -6.06
C MET A 11 -13.60 7.38 -6.99
N ALA A 12 -13.80 8.04 -8.14
CA ALA A 12 -14.79 7.61 -9.13
C ALA A 12 -14.56 6.15 -9.60
N ALA A 13 -13.31 5.76 -9.86
CA ALA A 13 -12.98 4.40 -10.24
C ALA A 13 -13.27 3.37 -9.14
N ILE A 14 -12.91 3.67 -7.88
CA ILE A 14 -13.20 2.81 -6.73
C ILE A 14 -14.72 2.66 -6.56
N THR A 15 -15.49 3.75 -6.67
CA THR A 15 -16.95 3.71 -6.61
C THR A 15 -17.52 2.80 -7.69
N ASP A 16 -17.09 2.96 -8.95
CA ASP A 16 -17.55 2.10 -10.04
C ASP A 16 -17.21 0.62 -9.81
N TRP A 17 -16.02 0.32 -9.28
CA TRP A 17 -15.63 -1.05 -8.93
C TRP A 17 -16.50 -1.63 -7.81
N VAL A 18 -16.70 -0.88 -6.73
CA VAL A 18 -17.52 -1.32 -5.58
C VAL A 18 -18.97 -1.56 -6.02
N MET A 19 -19.57 -0.61 -6.75
CA MET A 19 -20.96 -0.74 -7.20
C MET A 19 -21.13 -1.89 -8.20
N SER A 20 -20.15 -2.10 -9.10
CA SER A 20 -20.17 -3.23 -10.03
C SER A 20 -20.08 -4.57 -9.31
N LEU A 21 -19.19 -4.70 -8.32
CA LEU A 21 -19.05 -5.91 -7.52
C LEU A 21 -20.30 -6.16 -6.67
N GLN A 22 -20.83 -5.13 -6.02
CA GLN A 22 -22.07 -5.21 -5.24
C GLN A 22 -23.24 -5.70 -6.10
N ARG A 23 -23.38 -5.21 -7.34
CA ARG A 23 -24.41 -5.68 -8.29
C ARG A 23 -24.31 -7.17 -8.59
N HIS A 24 -23.11 -7.75 -8.52
CA HIS A 24 -22.87 -9.19 -8.69
C HIS A 24 -22.98 -10.00 -7.39
N GLY A 25 -23.37 -9.38 -6.27
CA GLY A 25 -23.56 -10.05 -4.98
C GLY A 25 -22.31 -10.16 -4.12
N PHE A 26 -21.24 -9.41 -4.41
CA PHE A 26 -20.09 -9.34 -3.51
C PHE A 26 -20.43 -8.46 -2.30
N GLU A 27 -20.35 -9.06 -1.11
CA GLU A 27 -20.67 -8.40 0.18
C GLU A 27 -19.41 -7.92 0.93
N ARG A 28 -18.22 -8.40 0.55
CA ARG A 28 -16.98 -8.11 1.26
C ARG A 28 -15.89 -7.80 0.26
N ILE A 29 -15.46 -6.54 0.22
CA ILE A 29 -14.48 -6.06 -0.76
C ILE A 29 -13.22 -5.62 -0.02
N TYR A 30 -12.14 -6.37 -0.25
CA TYR A 30 -10.86 -6.18 0.42
C TYR A 30 -9.85 -5.54 -0.55
N PHE A 31 -9.39 -4.35 -0.22
CA PHE A 31 -8.38 -3.61 -0.96
C PHE A 31 -7.00 -3.84 -0.33
N LEU A 32 -6.21 -4.73 -0.94
CA LEU A 32 -4.79 -4.88 -0.59
C LEU A 32 -3.96 -3.81 -1.30
N ASN A 33 -3.42 -2.87 -0.53
CA ASN A 33 -2.72 -1.70 -1.05
C ASN A 33 -1.19 -1.81 -0.93
N GLY A 34 -0.51 -1.35 -1.98
CA GLY A 34 0.94 -1.30 -2.09
C GLY A 34 1.54 0.11 -2.10
N HIS A 35 0.73 1.17 -2.05
CA HIS A 35 1.22 2.54 -2.17
C HIS A 35 0.60 3.48 -1.14
N GLY A 36 1.42 4.07 -0.27
CA GLY A 36 0.95 4.95 0.81
C GLY A 36 0.13 6.15 0.33
N GLY A 37 0.42 6.68 -0.87
CA GLY A 37 -0.32 7.79 -1.48
C GLY A 37 -1.80 7.47 -1.78
N ASN A 38 -2.17 6.19 -1.83
CA ASN A 38 -3.56 5.79 -2.08
C ASN A 38 -4.45 5.82 -0.82
N VAL A 39 -3.86 5.73 0.38
CA VAL A 39 -4.59 5.45 1.63
C VAL A 39 -5.70 6.47 1.87
N ALA A 40 -5.35 7.75 1.92
CA ALA A 40 -6.31 8.81 2.20
C ALA A 40 -7.44 8.89 1.16
N THR A 41 -7.14 8.63 -0.12
CA THR A 41 -8.17 8.65 -1.18
C THR A 41 -9.09 7.44 -1.09
N ILE A 42 -8.57 6.24 -0.80
CA ILE A 42 -9.38 5.04 -0.61
C ILE A 42 -10.30 5.21 0.60
N GLU A 43 -9.77 5.66 1.75
CA GLU A 43 -10.55 5.87 2.97
C GLU A 43 -11.63 6.95 2.77
N ALA A 44 -11.30 8.06 2.10
CA ALA A 44 -12.28 9.08 1.74
C ALA A 44 -13.36 8.52 0.80
N THR A 45 -12.99 7.65 -0.14
CA THR A 45 -13.97 7.01 -1.04
C THR A 45 -14.90 6.07 -0.28
N PHE A 46 -14.39 5.31 0.68
CA PHE A 46 -15.24 4.45 1.51
C PHE A 46 -16.25 5.28 2.29
N ALA A 47 -15.81 6.39 2.89
CA ALA A 47 -16.70 7.32 3.58
C ALA A 47 -17.76 7.91 2.63
N GLU A 48 -17.37 8.32 1.42
CA GLU A 48 -18.28 8.82 0.38
C GLU A 48 -19.34 7.76 0.01
N ILE A 49 -18.91 6.52 -0.26
CA ILE A 49 -19.81 5.41 -0.60
C ILE A 49 -20.80 5.13 0.53
N TYR A 50 -20.35 5.09 1.78
CA TYR A 50 -21.24 4.84 2.92
C TYR A 50 -22.14 6.04 3.25
N ALA A 51 -21.81 7.25 2.80
CA ALA A 51 -22.64 8.43 3.02
C ALA A 51 -24.00 8.30 2.32
N ASP A 52 -24.04 7.75 1.09
CA ASP A 52 -25.28 7.51 0.35
C ASP A 52 -26.26 6.64 1.15
N TRP A 53 -25.78 5.56 1.78
CA TRP A 53 -26.57 4.69 2.65
C TRP A 53 -26.98 5.37 3.94
N SER A 54 -26.06 6.12 4.55
CA SER A 54 -26.30 6.83 5.81
C SER A 54 -27.40 7.89 5.66
N PHE A 55 -27.39 8.63 4.53
CA PHE A 55 -28.39 9.65 4.24
C PHE A 55 -29.74 9.06 3.80
N ALA A 56 -29.74 7.87 3.22
CA ALA A 56 -30.96 7.13 2.92
C ALA A 56 -31.57 6.42 4.15
N GLU A 57 -30.87 6.40 5.29
CA GLU A 57 -31.22 5.59 6.47
C GLU A 57 -31.32 4.09 6.16
N GLU A 58 -30.50 3.61 5.24
CA GLU A 58 -30.43 2.21 4.82
C GLU A 58 -29.14 1.52 5.29
N ARG A 59 -29.17 0.19 5.41
CA ARG A 59 -27.97 -0.59 5.73
C ARG A 59 -27.26 -1.01 4.45
N PRO A 60 -25.95 -0.73 4.29
CA PRO A 60 -25.21 -1.21 3.13
C PRO A 60 -25.13 -2.74 3.15
N PRO A 61 -25.44 -3.43 2.04
CA PRO A 61 -25.36 -4.89 1.96
C PRO A 61 -23.92 -5.39 1.75
N PHE A 62 -22.93 -4.55 2.07
CA PHE A 62 -21.51 -4.86 1.89
C PHE A 62 -20.64 -4.12 2.91
N VAL A 63 -19.41 -4.62 3.06
CA VAL A 63 -18.33 -3.97 3.80
C VAL A 63 -17.07 -3.86 2.95
N LEU A 64 -16.32 -2.78 3.18
CA LEU A 64 -15.10 -2.40 2.51
C LEU A 64 -13.95 -2.38 3.53
N LYS A 65 -12.81 -2.96 3.18
CA LYS A 65 -11.61 -2.95 4.02
C LYS A 65 -10.39 -2.56 3.20
N LEU A 66 -9.62 -1.61 3.72
CA LEU A 66 -8.29 -1.28 3.21
C LEU A 66 -7.25 -1.94 4.12
N LYS A 67 -6.28 -2.62 3.49
CA LYS A 67 -5.08 -3.09 4.19
C LYS A 67 -3.85 -2.80 3.37
N ASN A 68 -2.87 -2.15 3.97
CA ASN A 68 -1.55 -2.06 3.37
C ASN A 68 -0.74 -3.31 3.70
N TRP A 69 0.01 -3.85 2.75
CA TRP A 69 0.77 -5.10 3.00
C TRP A 69 1.77 -4.96 4.16
N TRP A 70 2.36 -3.76 4.35
CA TRP A 70 3.29 -3.49 5.45
C TRP A 70 2.61 -3.42 6.82
N ASP A 71 1.30 -3.16 6.86
CA ASP A 71 0.50 -3.10 8.10
C ASP A 71 -0.05 -4.47 8.51
N LEU A 72 0.23 -5.53 7.74
CA LEU A 72 -0.11 -6.89 8.13
C LEU A 72 0.60 -7.26 9.44
N PRO A 73 -0.07 -8.01 10.35
CA PRO A 73 0.49 -8.36 11.64
C PRO A 73 1.92 -8.91 11.57
N GLY A 74 2.86 -8.25 12.26
CA GLY A 74 4.26 -8.65 12.33
C GLY A 74 5.15 -8.21 11.16
N VAL A 75 4.59 -7.76 10.02
CA VAL A 75 5.38 -7.40 8.82
C VAL A 75 6.20 -6.13 9.03
N HIS A 76 5.60 -5.05 9.53
CA HIS A 76 6.33 -3.81 9.84
C HIS A 76 7.48 -4.06 10.84
N GLY A 77 7.22 -4.82 11.90
CA GLY A 77 8.22 -5.18 12.90
C GLY A 77 9.36 -6.02 12.32
N LEU A 78 9.07 -6.93 11.38
CA LEU A 78 10.08 -7.68 10.64
C LEU A 78 10.92 -6.76 9.76
N CYS A 79 10.30 -5.86 8.99
CA CYS A 79 11.02 -4.91 8.13
C CYS A 79 11.99 -4.03 8.95
N ASN A 80 11.56 -3.54 10.12
CA ASN A 80 12.42 -2.75 11.01
C ASN A 80 13.58 -3.57 11.60
N ARG A 81 13.41 -4.88 11.81
CA ARG A 81 14.50 -5.76 12.27
C ARG A 81 15.51 -6.07 11.17
N LEU A 82 15.03 -6.28 9.93
CA LEU A 82 15.88 -6.51 8.77
C LEU A 82 16.65 -5.24 8.38
N PHE A 83 16.03 -4.07 8.54
CA PHE A 83 16.56 -2.77 8.11
C PHE A 83 16.50 -1.75 9.25
N PRO A 84 17.28 -1.94 10.33
CA PRO A 84 17.22 -1.07 11.52
C PRO A 84 17.68 0.37 11.25
N VAL A 85 18.43 0.59 10.17
CA VAL A 85 18.90 1.90 9.71
C VAL A 85 18.66 1.98 8.20
N GLY A 86 18.18 3.12 7.71
CA GLY A 86 17.98 3.35 6.27
C GLY A 86 16.75 2.67 5.67
N HIS A 87 15.75 2.27 6.46
CA HIS A 87 14.48 1.78 5.90
C HIS A 87 13.75 2.89 5.13
N GLY A 88 13.59 4.05 5.76
CA GLY A 88 12.94 5.22 5.13
C GLY A 88 11.44 5.03 4.88
N MET A 89 10.93 5.83 3.94
CA MET A 89 9.49 5.95 3.62
C MET A 89 9.16 5.60 2.16
N HIS A 90 10.11 5.75 1.23
CA HIS A 90 9.89 5.43 -0.19
C HIS A 90 11.18 4.97 -0.87
N ALA A 91 11.04 4.06 -1.83
CA ALA A 91 12.11 3.19 -2.31
C ALA A 91 12.79 2.46 -1.14
N THR A 92 12.00 1.95 -0.19
CA THR A 92 12.51 1.29 1.01
C THR A 92 13.24 -0.01 0.63
N PRO A 93 14.25 -0.44 1.40
CA PRO A 93 14.87 -1.74 1.16
C PRO A 93 13.88 -2.91 1.29
N SER A 94 12.80 -2.78 2.06
CA SER A 94 11.76 -3.81 2.18
C SER A 94 10.92 -3.97 0.90
N GLU A 95 10.42 -2.87 0.31
CA GLU A 95 9.65 -2.96 -0.93
C GLU A 95 10.54 -3.43 -2.09
N ILE A 96 11.79 -2.94 -2.14
CA ILE A 96 12.75 -3.38 -3.14
C ILE A 96 13.06 -4.87 -2.94
N ALA A 97 13.34 -5.35 -1.73
CA ALA A 97 13.60 -6.76 -1.46
C ALA A 97 12.45 -7.66 -1.92
N VAL A 98 11.19 -7.30 -1.59
CA VAL A 98 10.00 -8.03 -2.06
C VAL A 98 9.94 -8.08 -3.59
N THR A 99 10.22 -6.97 -4.29
CA THR A 99 10.25 -6.98 -5.77
C THR A 99 11.38 -7.81 -6.34
N GLN A 100 12.56 -7.83 -5.70
CA GLN A 100 13.69 -8.65 -6.13
C GLN A 100 13.42 -10.14 -5.96
N ALA A 101 12.73 -10.54 -4.88
CA ALA A 101 12.31 -11.92 -4.67
C ALA A 101 11.28 -12.38 -5.71
N ALA A 102 10.28 -11.53 -6.01
CA ALA A 102 9.25 -11.85 -6.99
C ALA A 102 9.76 -11.82 -8.45
N TYR A 103 10.75 -10.98 -8.74
CA TYR A 103 11.27 -10.74 -10.08
C TYR A 103 12.81 -10.68 -10.11
N PRO A 104 13.50 -11.80 -9.85
CA PRO A 104 14.96 -11.82 -9.75
C PRO A 104 15.66 -11.39 -11.04
N ASP A 105 15.06 -11.67 -12.21
CA ASP A 105 15.60 -11.25 -13.52
C ASP A 105 15.47 -9.74 -13.79
N ARG A 106 14.86 -8.98 -12.86
CA ARG A 106 14.62 -7.53 -12.98
C ARG A 106 15.40 -6.71 -11.95
N ILE A 107 16.30 -7.33 -11.20
CA ILE A 107 17.16 -6.64 -10.24
C ILE A 107 18.00 -5.59 -10.98
N LYS A 108 17.99 -4.36 -10.47
CA LYS A 108 18.74 -3.23 -11.01
C LYS A 108 19.82 -2.81 -10.04
N THR A 109 20.94 -2.34 -10.59
CA THR A 109 21.98 -1.66 -9.84
C THR A 109 21.98 -0.17 -10.19
N ALA A 110 22.24 0.67 -9.20
CA ALA A 110 22.35 2.12 -9.35
C ALA A 110 23.35 2.66 -8.32
N ASP A 111 23.86 3.86 -8.56
CA ASP A 111 24.62 4.60 -7.54
C ASP A 111 23.65 5.27 -6.57
N TYR A 112 23.76 4.93 -5.28
CA TYR A 112 22.93 5.46 -4.22
C TYR A 112 23.74 6.47 -3.39
N SER A 113 23.87 7.68 -3.92
CA SER A 113 24.54 8.79 -3.25
C SER A 113 23.55 9.94 -2.97
N PRO A 114 23.37 10.37 -1.70
CA PRO A 114 23.93 9.80 -0.47
C PRO A 114 23.37 8.40 -0.17
N LYS A 115 24.10 7.60 0.62
CA LYS A 115 23.70 6.22 0.96
C LYS A 115 22.27 6.14 1.50
N ILE A 116 21.98 6.93 2.53
CA ILE A 116 20.61 7.16 3.01
C ILE A 116 20.10 8.46 2.40
N ALA A 117 18.97 8.38 1.70
CA ALA A 117 18.37 9.53 1.04
C ALA A 117 17.86 10.61 2.03
N PRO A 118 17.68 11.87 1.59
CA PRO A 118 17.03 12.89 2.39
C PRO A 118 15.61 12.49 2.85
N SER A 119 15.16 13.07 3.95
CA SER A 119 13.83 12.89 4.52
C SER A 119 13.14 14.26 4.65
N GLY A 120 11.80 14.27 4.53
CA GLY A 120 11.02 15.49 4.63
C GLY A 120 9.54 15.29 4.26
N PRO A 121 8.74 16.37 4.30
CA PRO A 121 7.33 16.31 3.92
C PRO A 121 7.16 16.07 2.41
N ILE A 122 6.02 15.49 2.05
CA ILE A 122 5.58 15.29 0.66
C ILE A 122 4.59 16.40 0.29
N ARG A 123 4.83 17.09 -0.83
CA ARG A 123 3.97 18.16 -1.39
C ARG A 123 3.72 17.93 -2.88
N ASP A 124 3.70 18.98 -3.69
CA ASP A 124 3.55 18.87 -5.14
C ASP A 124 4.78 18.21 -5.79
N ALA A 125 4.63 17.81 -7.05
CA ALA A 125 5.65 17.04 -7.77
C ALA A 125 6.98 17.80 -7.98
N LEU A 126 6.96 19.14 -8.10
CA LEU A 126 8.16 19.93 -8.28
C LEU A 126 8.92 20.07 -6.96
N ASP A 127 8.22 20.34 -5.86
CA ASP A 127 8.83 20.34 -4.51
C ASP A 127 9.35 18.94 -4.15
N TYR A 128 8.60 17.88 -4.47
CA TYR A 128 9.05 16.49 -4.29
C TYR A 128 10.38 16.23 -5.01
N ARG A 129 10.47 16.58 -6.30
CA ARG A 129 11.71 16.39 -7.07
C ARG A 129 12.87 17.23 -6.55
N ALA A 130 12.59 18.44 -6.05
CA ALA A 130 13.61 19.29 -5.46
C ALA A 130 14.15 18.72 -4.13
N ARG A 131 13.29 18.14 -3.29
CA ARG A 131 13.67 17.52 -2.00
C ARG A 131 14.32 16.15 -2.16
N PHE A 132 13.84 15.37 -3.13
CA PHE A 132 14.20 13.97 -3.36
C PHE A 132 14.64 13.78 -4.81
N PRO A 133 15.86 14.24 -5.20
CA PRO A 133 16.27 14.30 -6.61
C PRO A 133 16.30 12.94 -7.34
N ASP A 134 16.58 11.86 -6.61
CA ASP A 134 16.57 10.48 -7.10
C ASP A 134 15.28 9.72 -6.75
N GLY A 135 14.30 10.41 -6.14
CA GLY A 135 13.01 9.88 -5.74
C GLY A 135 13.00 9.10 -4.42
N ARG A 136 14.15 8.83 -3.79
CA ARG A 136 14.19 8.10 -2.50
C ARG A 136 13.81 9.02 -1.33
N ILE A 137 13.17 8.47 -0.30
CA ILE A 137 12.85 9.21 0.93
C ILE A 137 13.39 8.45 2.15
N GLY A 138 14.45 8.97 2.77
CA GLY A 138 15.02 8.43 4.00
C GLY A 138 15.59 7.00 3.89
N SER A 139 15.71 6.47 2.68
CA SER A 139 15.94 5.05 2.42
C SER A 139 17.32 4.76 1.84
N ASP A 140 17.84 3.58 2.16
CA ASP A 140 19.00 2.92 1.56
C ASP A 140 18.53 1.61 0.90
N PRO A 141 18.15 1.65 -0.39
CA PRO A 141 17.67 0.47 -1.10
C PRO A 141 18.75 -0.59 -1.33
N ALA A 142 20.04 -0.25 -1.16
CA ALA A 142 21.14 -1.20 -1.35
C ALA A 142 21.15 -2.32 -0.31
N LEU A 143 20.40 -2.16 0.79
CA LEU A 143 20.22 -3.20 1.82
C LEU A 143 19.28 -4.34 1.36
N ALA A 144 18.53 -4.13 0.29
CA ALA A 144 17.61 -5.13 -0.24
C ALA A 144 18.34 -6.35 -0.80
N SER A 145 17.79 -7.53 -0.57
CA SER A 145 18.19 -8.76 -1.24
C SER A 145 16.96 -9.64 -1.54
N PRO A 146 17.02 -10.55 -2.52
CA PRO A 146 15.95 -11.51 -2.76
C PRO A 146 15.60 -12.35 -1.53
N GLU A 147 16.60 -12.72 -0.71
CA GLU A 147 16.41 -13.52 0.51
C GLU A 147 15.65 -12.76 1.58
N HIS A 148 15.97 -11.47 1.78
CA HIS A 148 15.17 -10.59 2.64
C HIS A 148 13.73 -10.47 2.12
N GLY A 149 13.56 -10.37 0.79
CA GLY A 149 12.25 -10.29 0.15
C GLY A 149 11.42 -11.54 0.40
N GLN A 150 12.03 -12.72 0.22
CA GLN A 150 11.37 -13.99 0.49
C GLN A 150 10.99 -14.12 1.96
N THR A 151 11.86 -13.70 2.88
CA THR A 151 11.57 -13.68 4.32
C THR A 151 10.34 -12.81 4.64
N ILE A 152 10.20 -11.66 3.98
CA ILE A 152 9.05 -10.77 4.14
C ILE A 152 7.78 -11.41 3.54
N ILE A 153 7.87 -12.00 2.35
CA ILE A 153 6.75 -12.70 1.70
C ILE A 153 6.24 -13.85 2.56
N ASP A 154 7.15 -14.68 3.07
CA ASP A 154 6.82 -15.84 3.91
C ASP A 154 6.11 -15.44 5.20
N ALA A 155 6.40 -14.25 5.74
CA ALA A 155 5.70 -13.70 6.89
C ALA A 155 4.37 -13.02 6.50
N ALA A 156 4.33 -12.32 5.37
CA ALA A 156 3.16 -11.55 4.93
C ALA A 156 2.02 -12.46 4.44
N VAL A 157 2.31 -13.56 3.74
CA VAL A 157 1.30 -14.47 3.20
C VAL A 157 0.38 -15.05 4.28
N PRO A 158 0.86 -15.72 5.34
CA PRO A 158 -0.02 -16.24 6.39
C PRO A 158 -0.74 -15.12 7.15
N ALA A 159 -0.11 -13.96 7.35
CA ALA A 159 -0.74 -12.81 7.98
C ALA A 159 -1.91 -12.26 7.14
N LEU A 160 -1.74 -12.18 5.82
CA LEU A 160 -2.78 -11.78 4.88
C LEU A 160 -3.94 -12.78 4.85
N LEU A 161 -3.63 -14.08 4.75
CA LEU A 161 -4.66 -15.13 4.77
C LEU A 161 -5.51 -15.05 6.03
N LYS A 162 -4.87 -14.81 7.19
CA LYS A 162 -5.60 -14.59 8.45
C LYS A 162 -6.47 -13.33 8.40
N ASP A 163 -5.92 -12.18 7.99
CA ASP A 163 -6.67 -10.91 7.98
C ASP A 163 -7.85 -10.91 7.00
N VAL A 164 -7.73 -11.63 5.88
CA VAL A 164 -8.81 -11.89 4.91
C VAL A 164 -9.84 -12.84 5.49
N ALA A 165 -9.43 -13.91 6.19
CA ALA A 165 -10.36 -14.82 6.85
C ALA A 165 -11.13 -14.11 7.99
N ASP A 166 -10.46 -13.29 8.78
CA ASP A 166 -11.09 -12.48 9.82
C ASP A 166 -12.14 -11.54 9.20
N PHE A 167 -11.79 -10.81 8.13
CA PHE A 167 -12.72 -9.94 7.40
C PHE A 167 -13.90 -10.71 6.78
N SER A 168 -13.64 -11.90 6.24
CA SER A 168 -14.67 -12.77 5.66
C SER A 168 -15.70 -13.23 6.70
N ASN A 169 -15.31 -13.29 7.97
CA ASN A 169 -16.18 -13.68 9.09
C ASN A 169 -16.80 -12.49 9.82
N GLU A 170 -16.54 -11.24 9.41
CA GLU A 170 -17.21 -10.07 9.99
C GLU A 170 -18.72 -10.15 9.75
N VAL A 171 -19.49 -9.78 10.77
CA VAL A 171 -20.95 -9.67 10.68
C VAL A 171 -21.28 -8.42 9.87
N LEU A 172 -22.11 -8.57 8.83
CA LEU A 172 -22.54 -7.44 8.01
C LEU A 172 -23.41 -6.46 8.84
N PRO A 173 -23.36 -5.15 8.56
CA PRO A 173 -24.17 -4.12 9.22
C PRO A 173 -25.69 -4.33 9.18
#